data_AF-A0A7X8IYI2-F1
#
_entry.id   AF-A0A7X8IYI2-F1
#
_cell.length_a   1.000
_cell.length_b   1.000
_cell.length_c   1.000
_cell.angle_alpha   90.00
_cell.angle_beta   90.00
_cell.angle_gamma   90.00
#
_symmetry.space_group_name_H-M   'P 1'
#
loop_
_entity.id
_entity.type
_entity.pdbx_description
1 polymer ?
#
loop_
_entity_poly.entity_id
_entity_poly.type
_entity_poly.pdbx_seq_one_letter_code
_entity_poly.pdbx_strand_id
1 'polypeptide(L)' 'MSWIEITYRVLFSFVVLLIMARLMGKEHMSQLTFFDYVTGITVGSLAAAVVTDTSLEMIKGIYALILWSI' A
#
# COMPACT_ATOMS: atom_id res chain seq x y z
N MET A 1 1.63 14.74 -14.75
CA MET A 1 1.24 13.32 -14.93
C MET A 1 0.21 13.24 -16.03
N SER A 2 0.43 12.34 -16.98
CA SER A 2 -0.58 12.02 -17.99
C SER A 2 -1.73 11.23 -17.35
N TRP A 3 -2.96 11.35 -17.85
CA TRP A 3 -4.11 10.57 -17.38
C TRP A 3 -3.84 9.06 -17.41
N ILE A 4 -3.10 8.59 -18.43
CA ILE A 4 -2.70 7.18 -18.57
C ILE A 4 -1.73 6.73 -17.46
N GLU A 5 -0.91 7.67 -16.99
CA GLU A 5 0.11 7.47 -15.96
C GLU A 5 -0.55 7.26 -14.59
N ILE A 6 -1.60 8.04 -14.31
CA ILE A 6 -2.38 7.94 -13.09
C ILE A 6 -3.14 6.61 -13.07
N THR A 7 -3.75 6.22 -14.20
CA THR A 7 -4.49 4.96 -14.30
C THR A 7 -3.62 3.75 -13.99
N TYR A 8 -2.41 3.63 -14.57
CA TYR A 8 -1.57 2.46 -14.29
C TYR A 8 -1.06 2.45 -12.84
N ARG A 9 -0.69 3.61 -12.28
CA ARG A 9 -0.23 3.71 -10.89
C ARG A 9 -1.29 3.27 -9.90
N VAL A 10 -2.53 3.75 -10.07
CA VAL A 10 -3.66 3.39 -9.18
C VAL A 10 -3.96 1.89 -9.27
N LEU A 11 -4.02 1.36 -10.49
CA LEU A 11 -4.38 -0.04 -10.73
C LEU A 11 -3.31 -0.99 -10.18
N PHE A 12 -2.02 -0.62 -10.31
CA PHE A 12 -0.91 -1.39 -9.77
C PHE A 12 -0.85 -1.34 -8.24
N SER A 13 -0.98 -0.15 -7.64
CA SER A 13 -1.00 0.00 -6.17
C SER A 13 -2.17 -0.74 -5.52
N PHE A 14 -3.34 -0.74 -6.18
CA PHE A 14 -4.50 -1.51 -5.72
C PHE A 14 -4.21 -3.02 -5.68
N VAL A 15 -3.59 -3.57 -6.73
CA VAL A 15 -3.24 -5.00 -6.78
C VAL A 15 -2.22 -5.37 -5.70
N VAL A 16 -1.20 -4.54 -5.48
CA VAL A 16 -0.20 -4.74 -4.42
C VAL A 16 -0.85 -4.75 -3.03
N LEU A 17 -1.71 -3.77 -2.76
CA LEU A 17 -2.46 -3.70 -1.50
C LEU A 17 -3.37 -4.91 -1.30
N LEU A 18 -4.02 -5.38 -2.38
CA LEU A 18 -4.90 -6.55 -2.34
C LEU A 18 -4.13 -7.85 -2.06
N ILE A 19 -2.92 -7.97 -2.60
CA ILE A 19 -2.03 -9.11 -2.31
C ILE A 19 -1.57 -9.05 -0.84
N MET A 20 -1.14 -7.88 -0.35
CA MET A 20 -0.75 -7.71 1.05
C MET A 20 -1.89 -8.01 2.02
N ALA A 21 -3.09 -7.48 1.75
CA ALA A 21 -4.29 -7.76 2.55
C ALA A 21 -4.65 -9.26 2.56
N ARG A 22 -4.41 -9.99 1.46
CA ARG A 22 -4.58 -11.45 1.43
C ARG A 22 -3.49 -12.21 2.18
N LEU A 23 -2.25 -11.74 2.15
CA LEU A 23 -1.11 -12.36 2.84
C LEU A 23 -1.18 -12.20 4.36
N MET A 24 -1.75 -11.10 4.86
CA MET A 24 -1.94 -10.85 6.30
C MET A 24 -2.90 -11.82 6.99
N GLY A 25 -3.56 -12.72 6.24
CA GLY A 25 -4.26 -13.85 6.81
C GLY A 25 -5.59 -13.50 7.47
N LYS A 26 -6.42 -14.55 7.63
CA LYS A 26 -7.78 -14.48 8.14
C LYS A 26 -7.77 -14.51 9.66
N GLU A 27 -7.23 -13.49 10.33
CA GLU A 27 -7.68 -13.28 11.71
C GLU A 27 -9.10 -12.74 11.62
N HIS A 28 -10.03 -13.42 12.28
CA HIS A 28 -11.46 -13.18 12.20
C HIS A 28 -11.73 -11.66 12.30
N MET A 29 -12.64 -11.13 11.49
CA MET A 29 -13.10 -9.72 11.54
C MET A 29 -13.54 -9.23 12.94
N SER A 30 -13.53 -10.10 13.96
CA SER A 30 -13.78 -9.81 15.37
C SER A 30 -12.52 -9.54 16.21
N GLN A 31 -11.30 -9.80 15.73
CA GLN A 31 -10.03 -9.54 16.43
C GLN A 31 -8.92 -9.13 15.45
N LEU A 32 -9.12 -8.05 14.68
CA LEU A 32 -7.96 -7.32 14.18
C LEU A 32 -7.18 -6.86 15.41
N THR A 33 -5.91 -7.24 15.53
CA THR A 33 -5.10 -6.67 16.60
C THR A 33 -4.99 -5.16 16.34
N PHE A 34 -4.85 -4.37 17.41
CA PHE A 34 -4.65 -2.93 17.24
C PHE A 34 -3.44 -2.63 16.33
N PHE A 35 -2.47 -3.54 16.32
CA PHE A 35 -1.31 -3.51 15.44
C PHE A 35 -1.68 -3.69 13.96
N ASP A 36 -2.55 -4.64 13.59
CA ASP A 36 -2.96 -4.86 12.20
C ASP A 36 -3.73 -3.66 11.64
N TYR A 37 -4.57 -3.04 12.47
CA TYR A 37 -5.33 -1.85 12.09
C TYR A 37 -4.42 -0.64 11.82
N VAL A 38 -3.48 -0.37 12.73
CA VAL A 38 -2.50 0.72 12.56
C VAL A 38 -1.62 0.45 11.35
N THR A 39 -1.13 -0.79 11.19
CA THR A 39 -0.29 -1.18 10.06
C THR A 39 -1.03 -1.02 8.73
N GLY A 40 -2.30 -1.42 8.66
CA GLY A 40 -3.14 -1.22 7.47
C GLY A 40 -3.33 0.25 7.09
N ILE A 41 -3.56 1.13 8.07
CA ILE A 41 -3.67 2.59 7.83
C ILE A 41 -2.33 3.17 7.38
N THR A 42 -1.22 2.78 8.01
CA THR A 42 0.10 3.30 7.68
C THR A 42 0.55 2.86 6.29
N VAL A 43 0.37 1.58 5.95
CA VAL A 43 0.65 1.04 4.61
C VAL A 43 -0.24 1.71 3.55
N GLY A 44 -1.52 1.91 3.84
CA GLY A 44 -2.45 2.60 2.94
C GLY A 44 -2.05 4.06 2.68
N SER A 45 -1.63 4.78 3.73
CA SER A 45 -1.15 6.17 3.63
C SER A 45 0.17 6.28 2.85
N LEU A 46 1.09 5.34 3.07
CA LEU A 46 2.33 5.22 2.30
C LEU A 46 2.04 4.93 0.82
N ALA A 47 1.17 3.96 0.53
CA ALA A 47 0.77 3.64 -0.83
C ALA A 47 0.11 4.84 -1.54
N ALA A 48 -0.73 5.58 -0.84
CA ALA A 48 -1.31 6.82 -1.35
C ALA A 48 -0.23 7.86 -1.68
N ALA A 49 0.73 8.08 -0.78
CA ALA A 49 1.85 8.99 -1.02
C ALA A 49 2.71 8.57 -2.22
N VAL A 50 2.96 7.27 -2.41
CA VAL A 50 3.70 6.76 -3.58
C VAL A 50 2.97 7.04 -4.90
N VAL A 51 1.63 7.05 -4.88
CA VAL A 51 0.80 7.31 -6.06
C VAL A 51 0.64 8.81 -6.33
N THR A 52 0.47 9.62 -5.29
CA THR A 52 0.14 11.06 -5.41
C THR A 52 1.36 11.96 -5.45
N ASP A 53 2.47 11.56 -4.85
CA ASP A 53 3.70 12.33 -4.85
C ASP A 53 4.48 12.06 -6.15
N THR A 54 4.60 13.11 -6.97
CA THR A 54 5.40 13.11 -8.20
C THR A 54 6.89 13.29 -7.95
N SER A 55 7.28 13.80 -6.76
CA SER A 55 8.68 13.99 -6.38
C SER A 55 9.33 12.70 -5.88
N LEU A 56 8.50 11.74 -5.46
CA LEU A 56 8.93 10.46 -4.92
C LEU A 56 9.06 9.45 -6.07
N GLU A 57 10.30 9.04 -6.35
CA GLU A 57 10.56 7.96 -7.30
C GLU A 57 9.81 6.70 -6.88
N MET A 58 9.03 6.14 -7.79
CA MET A 58 8.17 4.98 -7.52
C MET A 58 8.94 3.79 -6.97
N ILE A 59 10.20 3.61 -7.39
CA ILE A 59 11.09 2.55 -6.89
C ILE A 59 11.41 2.76 -5.40
N LYS A 60 11.68 4.00 -4.98
CA LYS A 60 11.91 4.34 -3.56
C LYS A 60 10.65 4.13 -2.73
N GLY A 61 9.48 4.43 -3.31
CA GLY A 61 8.18 4.17 -2.70
C GLY A 61 7.89 2.69 -2.47
N ILE A 62 8.16 1.85 -3.47
CA ILE A 62 8.02 0.39 -3.36
C ILE A 62 9.01 -0.19 -2.36
N TYR A 63 10.26 0.31 -2.36
CA TYR A 63 11.27 -0.09 -1.37
C TYR A 63 10.83 0.22 0.06
N ALA A 64 10.26 1.40 0.30
CA ALA A 64 9.71 1.78 1.60
C ALA A 64 8.53 0.89 2.04
N LEU A 65 7.63 0.53 1.12
CA LEU A 65 6.51 -0.37 1.38
C LEU A 65 6.98 -1.79 1.76
N ILE A 66 8.03 -2.30 1.09
CA ILE A 66 8.61 -3.62 1.41
C ILE A 66 9.27 -3.59 2.79
N LEU A 67 10.06 -2.55 3.08
CA LEU A 67 10.71 -2.38 4.39
C LEU A 67 9.73 -2.28 5.54
N TRP A 68 8.58 -1.64 5.34
CA TRP A 68 7.54 -1.50 6.35
C TRP A 68 6.81 -2.82 6.65
N SER A 69 6.78 -3.74 5.69
CA SER A 69 6.08 -5.02 5.82
C SER A 69 6.93 -6.12 6.47
N ILE A 70 8.21 -5.86 6.76
CA ILE A 70 9.14 -6.76 7.49
C ILE A 70 9.09 -6.40 8.97
#